data_AF-A0A7C1A5J0-F1
#
_entry.id   AF-A0A7C1A5J0-F1
#
_cell.length_a   1.000
_cell.length_b   1.000
_cell.length_c   1.000
_cell.angle_alpha   90.00
_cell.angle_beta   90.00
_cell.angle_gamma   90.00
#
_symmetry.space_group_name_H-M   'P 1'
#
loop_
_entity.id
_entity.type
_entity.pdbx_description
1 polymer ?
#
loop_
_entity_poly.entity_id
_entity_poly.type
_entity_poly.pdbx_seq_one_letter_code
_entity_poly.pdbx_strand_id
1 'polypeptide(L)'
;EKYGIPSGRLQTWVDSYHGLKSKAGDLTVANCASCHGAHRILPHTDKTSSIYADNLQETCGHCHPGISVTMAQTPIHGTPGITQTPVANIIRNIYIIAIVIIIGLMALHLLIDLRKQIKNIFNNKLIRRMTLNEVWQHVFLMTTFISLVITGFALRYSDSWWANFIFGHEGAFSLRGVIHRVSAVLFILTVIWHVIYLTRIRGRQFIKDMMPAGKDFGDFLQMNCYNLGLNKEHPRFGRFSYVEKAEYWALVWGSAVMIFSGFFLWFDNFAVQWFPKGFLDVMLVIHYYEAWLATLAILIWHMYSTIFSPKVYPMNPAWINGKMPVKMYEEEHPDDPIFKEKEDTGKPEIKDKQKGA
;
A
#
# COMPACT_ATOMS: atom_id res chain seq x y z
N GLU A 1 5.31 -34.24 -0.27
CA GLU A 1 6.76 -34.54 -0.34
C GLU A 1 6.98 -35.89 -1.02
N LYS A 2 7.53 -35.93 -2.24
CA LYS A 2 7.62 -37.14 -3.08
C LYS A 2 8.87 -38.01 -2.81
N TYR A 3 9.84 -37.49 -2.06
CA TYR A 3 11.17 -38.12 -1.90
C TYR A 3 11.63 -38.30 -0.44
N GLY A 4 10.75 -38.05 0.55
CA GLY A 4 11.10 -38.22 1.97
C GLY A 4 12.22 -37.31 2.50
N ILE A 5 12.67 -36.32 1.72
CA ILE A 5 13.64 -35.31 2.14
C ILE A 5 12.85 -34.22 2.89
N PRO A 6 13.19 -33.91 4.15
CA PRO A 6 12.54 -32.83 4.89
C PRO A 6 12.62 -31.52 4.10
N SER A 7 11.48 -31.01 3.64
CA SER A 7 11.43 -29.69 3.01
C SER A 7 11.80 -28.62 4.04
N GLY A 8 12.64 -27.65 3.66
CA GLY A 8 13.07 -26.54 4.53
C GLY A 8 14.49 -26.58 5.08
N ARG A 9 15.28 -27.65 4.88
CA ARG A 9 16.71 -27.71 5.27
C ARG A 9 17.59 -26.60 4.66
N LEU A 10 17.28 -26.20 3.43
CA LEU A 10 17.95 -25.07 2.78
C LEU A 10 17.57 -23.75 3.47
N GLN A 11 16.27 -23.55 3.72
CA GLN A 11 15.76 -22.34 4.35
C GLN A 11 16.36 -22.12 5.74
N THR A 12 16.49 -23.19 6.54
CA THR A 12 17.10 -23.10 7.87
C THR A 12 18.55 -22.64 7.84
N TRP A 13 19.33 -23.02 6.82
CA TRP A 13 20.67 -22.49 6.65
C TRP A 13 20.67 -21.06 6.11
N VAL A 14 19.81 -20.75 5.14
CA VAL A 14 19.68 -19.38 4.60
C VAL A 14 19.35 -18.38 5.70
N ASP A 15 18.53 -18.78 6.68
CA ASP A 15 18.13 -17.96 7.81
C ASP A 15 19.17 -17.96 8.96
N SER A 16 20.20 -18.80 8.88
CA SER A 16 21.31 -18.80 9.84
C SER A 16 22.21 -17.58 9.62
N TYR A 17 23.06 -17.29 10.61
CA TYR A 17 24.04 -16.20 10.50
C TYR A 17 24.95 -16.36 9.27
N HIS A 18 25.36 -17.59 8.95
CA HIS A 18 26.19 -17.88 7.78
C HIS A 18 25.43 -17.65 6.46
N GLY A 19 24.18 -18.11 6.38
CA GLY A 19 23.33 -17.90 5.21
C GLY A 19 23.00 -16.43 4.95
N LEU A 20 22.67 -15.68 6.01
CA LEU A 20 22.39 -14.25 5.92
C LEU A 20 23.59 -13.45 5.42
N LYS A 21 24.79 -13.73 5.94
CA LYS A 21 26.03 -13.11 5.47
C LYS A 21 26.39 -13.51 4.05
N SER A 22 26.21 -14.78 3.70
CA SER A 22 26.48 -15.27 2.34
C SER A 22 25.55 -14.59 1.34
N LYS A 23 24.26 -14.44 1.69
CA LYS A 23 23.27 -13.70 0.90
C LYS A 23 23.61 -12.21 0.75
N ALA A 24 24.24 -11.61 1.76
CA ALA A 24 24.75 -10.24 1.70
C ALA A 24 26.03 -10.10 0.84
N GLY A 25 26.54 -11.19 0.26
CA GLY A 25 27.73 -11.19 -0.60
C GLY A 25 29.06 -11.36 0.15
N ASP A 26 29.04 -11.70 1.44
CA ASP A 26 30.25 -12.01 2.18
C ASP A 26 30.83 -13.35 1.69
N LEU A 27 31.97 -13.29 1.01
CA LEU A 27 32.67 -14.46 0.49
C LEU A 27 33.51 -15.18 1.55
N THR A 28 33.70 -14.57 2.72
CA THR A 28 34.51 -15.12 3.81
C THR A 28 33.72 -16.05 4.74
N VAL A 29 32.40 -16.04 4.62
CA VAL A 29 31.52 -16.86 5.45
C VAL A 29 31.39 -18.28 4.91
N ALA A 30 31.20 -19.24 5.82
CA ALA A 30 30.99 -20.63 5.44
C ALA A 30 29.74 -20.79 4.55
N ASN A 31 29.89 -21.50 3.44
CA ASN A 31 28.80 -21.87 2.53
C ASN A 31 28.48 -23.37 2.63
N CYS A 32 27.54 -23.86 1.82
CA CYS A 32 27.16 -25.27 1.81
C CYS A 32 28.37 -26.21 1.62
N ALA A 33 29.29 -25.86 0.73
CA ALA A 33 30.48 -26.66 0.44
C ALA A 33 31.53 -26.59 1.55
N SER A 34 31.57 -25.49 2.33
CA SER A 34 32.43 -25.38 3.51
C SER A 34 32.12 -26.44 4.56
N CYS A 35 30.86 -26.90 4.64
CA CYS A 35 30.45 -27.96 5.56
C CYS A 35 30.33 -29.32 4.88
N HIS A 36 29.72 -29.41 3.70
CA HIS A 36 29.41 -30.69 3.02
C HIS A 36 30.47 -31.16 2.02
N GLY A 37 31.44 -30.31 1.67
CA GLY A 37 32.36 -30.54 0.55
C GLY A 37 31.72 -30.27 -0.83
N ALA A 38 32.50 -30.44 -1.90
CA ALA A 38 32.08 -30.15 -3.26
C ALA A 38 31.67 -31.38 -4.08
N HIS A 39 32.50 -32.44 -4.07
CA HIS A 39 32.32 -33.60 -4.97
C HIS A 39 31.98 -34.91 -4.24
N ARG A 40 32.25 -35.00 -2.94
CA ARG A 40 31.96 -36.19 -2.10
C ARG A 40 31.10 -35.79 -0.91
N ILE A 41 29.83 -35.54 -1.17
CA ILE A 41 28.85 -35.17 -0.14
C ILE A 41 28.32 -36.46 0.50
N LEU A 42 28.70 -36.69 1.75
CA LEU A 42 28.30 -37.86 2.52
C LEU A 42 27.20 -37.51 3.54
N PRO A 43 26.31 -38.43 3.86
CA PRO A 43 25.29 -38.20 4.89
C PRO A 43 25.95 -38.00 6.27
N HIS A 44 25.29 -37.25 7.15
CA HIS A 44 25.74 -37.00 8.53
C HIS A 44 25.93 -38.26 9.40
N THR A 45 25.42 -39.41 8.96
CA THR A 45 25.55 -40.71 9.63
C THR A 45 26.83 -41.46 9.25
N ASP A 46 27.54 -41.03 8.21
CA ASP A 46 28.80 -41.63 7.78
C ASP A 46 29.96 -41.03 8.58
N LYS A 47 30.76 -41.88 9.26
CA LYS A 47 31.92 -41.45 10.07
C LYS A 47 32.99 -40.71 9.26
N THR A 48 33.03 -40.92 7.95
CA THR A 48 33.96 -40.24 7.04
C THR A 48 33.44 -38.90 6.50
N SER A 49 32.22 -38.51 6.88
CA SER A 49 31.63 -37.21 6.50
C SER A 49 32.20 -36.08 7.35
N SER A 50 32.48 -34.92 6.74
CA SER A 50 32.88 -33.70 7.46
C SER A 50 31.81 -33.21 8.45
N ILE A 51 30.53 -33.51 8.16
CA ILE A 51 29.41 -33.16 9.04
C ILE A 51 29.04 -34.27 10.04
N TYR A 52 29.85 -35.32 10.17
CA TYR A 52 29.67 -36.31 11.22
C TYR A 52 29.96 -35.66 12.59
N ALA A 53 29.20 -36.03 13.62
CA ALA A 53 29.19 -35.33 14.90
C ALA A 53 30.59 -35.16 15.54
N ASP A 54 31.47 -36.16 15.38
CA ASP A 54 32.83 -36.15 15.93
C ASP A 54 33.80 -35.30 15.07
N ASN A 55 33.48 -35.07 13.80
CA ASN A 55 34.31 -34.31 12.85
C ASN A 55 33.93 -32.81 12.79
N LEU A 56 32.81 -32.41 13.42
CA LEU A 56 32.31 -31.03 13.39
C LEU A 56 33.29 -30.03 14.00
N GLN A 57 34.04 -30.43 15.03
CA GLN A 57 35.02 -29.53 15.65
C GLN A 57 36.14 -29.14 14.67
N GLU A 58 36.63 -30.10 13.88
CA GLU A 58 37.62 -29.85 12.84
C GLU A 58 37.02 -29.01 11.70
N THR A 59 35.83 -29.38 11.24
CA THR A 59 35.13 -28.69 10.15
C THR A 59 34.84 -27.22 10.47
N CYS A 60 34.31 -26.93 11.67
CA CYS A 60 34.12 -25.56 12.13
C CYS A 60 35.45 -24.86 12.43
N GLY A 61 36.47 -25.61 12.84
CA GLY A 61 37.80 -25.13 13.19
C GLY A 61 38.55 -24.45 12.05
N HIS A 62 38.24 -24.78 10.79
CA HIS A 62 38.79 -24.10 9.61
C HIS A 62 38.55 -22.58 9.62
N CYS A 63 37.41 -22.14 10.13
CA CYS A 63 37.06 -20.72 10.24
C CYS A 63 37.01 -20.21 11.69
N HIS A 64 36.83 -21.09 12.68
CA HIS A 64 36.78 -20.76 14.11
C HIS A 64 37.88 -21.49 14.90
N PRO A 65 39.13 -20.99 14.90
CA PRO A 65 40.21 -21.60 15.66
C PRO A 65 39.86 -21.70 17.14
N GLY A 66 39.95 -22.92 17.70
CA GLY A 66 39.67 -23.17 19.12
C GLY A 66 38.19 -23.32 19.48
N ILE A 67 37.29 -23.54 18.51
CA ILE A 67 35.88 -23.82 18.78
C ILE A 67 35.71 -25.04 19.71
N SER A 68 34.84 -24.90 20.72
CA SER A 68 34.53 -26.00 21.65
C SER A 68 33.66 -27.06 20.98
N VAL A 69 33.79 -28.32 21.43
CA VAL A 69 32.95 -29.43 20.96
C VAL A 69 31.45 -29.10 21.11
N THR A 70 31.07 -28.51 22.25
CA THR A 70 29.68 -28.10 22.51
C THR A 70 29.17 -27.08 21.51
N MET A 71 30.00 -26.11 21.11
CA MET A 71 29.60 -25.11 20.12
C MET A 71 29.54 -25.73 18.72
N ALA A 72 30.52 -26.55 18.33
CA ALA A 72 30.58 -27.20 17.02
C ALA A 72 29.41 -28.16 16.78
N GLN A 73 28.86 -28.78 17.83
CA GLN A 73 27.69 -29.66 17.77
C GLN A 73 26.34 -28.91 17.69
N THR A 74 26.35 -27.58 17.68
CA THR A 74 25.11 -26.79 17.56
C THR A 74 24.50 -26.97 16.17
N PRO A 75 23.20 -27.35 16.05
CA PRO A 75 22.58 -27.58 14.75
C PRO A 75 22.52 -26.31 13.88
N ILE A 76 23.16 -26.35 12.70
CA ILE A 76 23.12 -25.25 11.71
C ILE A 76 21.87 -25.30 10.83
N HIS A 77 21.34 -26.50 10.58
CA HIS A 77 20.11 -26.72 9.80
C HIS A 77 18.85 -26.87 10.67
N GLY A 78 18.84 -26.28 11.87
CA GLY A 78 17.69 -26.30 12.79
C GLY A 78 16.66 -25.22 12.47
N THR A 79 15.43 -25.38 12.96
CA THR A 79 14.36 -24.38 12.81
C THR A 79 14.86 -22.98 13.14
N PRO A 80 14.55 -21.95 12.33
CA PRO A 80 15.18 -20.65 12.45
C PRO A 80 15.01 -20.03 13.84
N GLY A 81 16.12 -19.63 14.47
CA GLY A 81 16.14 -18.48 15.38
C GLY A 81 16.38 -18.71 16.87
N ILE A 82 16.39 -19.93 17.44
CA ILE A 82 16.46 -20.07 18.92
C ILE A 82 17.33 -21.25 19.33
N THR A 83 18.35 -20.97 20.15
CA THR A 83 19.00 -21.93 21.04
C THR A 83 17.91 -22.74 21.74
N GLN A 84 17.76 -24.02 21.38
CA GLN A 84 16.67 -24.88 21.89
C GLN A 84 16.86 -25.29 23.36
N THR A 85 17.19 -24.36 24.24
CA THR A 85 17.03 -24.59 25.66
C THR A 85 15.52 -24.58 25.97
N PRO A 86 15.00 -25.53 26.76
CA PRO A 86 13.59 -25.52 27.17
C PRO A 86 13.17 -24.19 27.81
N VAL A 87 14.10 -23.53 28.50
CA VAL A 87 13.92 -22.21 29.11
C VAL A 87 13.66 -21.12 28.05
N ALA A 88 14.44 -21.08 26.96
CA ALA A 88 14.22 -20.11 25.88
C ALA A 88 12.85 -20.27 25.22
N ASN A 89 12.37 -21.51 25.06
CA ASN A 89 11.03 -21.78 24.51
C ASN A 89 9.91 -21.27 25.44
N ILE A 90 10.05 -21.45 26.76
CA ILE A 90 9.08 -20.93 27.74
C ILE A 90 9.06 -19.40 27.69
N ILE A 91 10.24 -18.77 27.73
CA ILE A 91 10.36 -17.31 27.67
C ILE A 91 9.74 -16.76 26.38
N ARG A 92 10.05 -17.37 25.22
CA ARG A 92 9.44 -16.98 23.93
C ARG A 92 7.92 -16.99 24.01
N ASN A 93 7.33 -18.07 24.52
CA ASN A 93 5.87 -18.20 24.57
C ASN A 93 5.24 -17.15 25.50
N ILE A 94 5.90 -16.84 26.64
CA ILE A 94 5.48 -15.74 27.52
C ILE A 94 5.49 -14.40 26.76
N TYR A 95 6.57 -14.10 26.03
CA TYR A 95 6.65 -12.87 25.24
C TYR A 95 5.60 -12.81 24.14
N ILE A 96 5.35 -13.90 23.41
CA ILE A 96 4.30 -13.94 22.37
C ILE A 96 2.94 -13.64 22.98
N ILE A 97 2.59 -14.28 24.11
CA ILE A 97 1.33 -14.02 24.81
C ILE A 97 1.26 -12.58 25.30
N ALA A 98 2.34 -12.06 25.90
CA ALA A 98 2.41 -10.68 26.37
C ALA A 98 2.27 -9.67 25.23
N ILE A 99 2.93 -9.89 24.09
CA ILE A 99 2.83 -9.03 22.90
C ILE A 99 1.39 -9.04 22.38
N VAL A 100 0.76 -10.20 22.22
CA VAL A 100 -0.62 -10.29 21.74
C VAL A 100 -1.59 -9.58 22.68
N ILE A 101 -1.45 -9.77 23.99
CA ILE A 101 -2.33 -9.12 24.98
C ILE A 101 -2.09 -7.62 25.02
N ILE A 102 -0.84 -7.16 25.17
CA ILE A 102 -0.50 -5.74 25.33
C ILE A 102 -0.85 -4.98 24.05
N ILE A 103 -0.35 -5.43 22.89
CA ILE A 103 -0.62 -4.77 21.60
C ILE A 103 -2.10 -4.88 21.26
N GLY A 104 -2.76 -6.00 21.56
CA GLY A 104 -4.20 -6.18 21.38
C GLY A 104 -5.02 -5.18 22.21
N LEU A 105 -4.69 -4.98 23.48
CA LEU A 105 -5.35 -4.00 24.36
C LEU A 105 -5.05 -2.56 23.92
N MET A 106 -3.81 -2.25 23.51
CA MET A 106 -3.47 -0.94 22.96
C MET A 106 -4.25 -0.64 21.68
N ALA A 107 -4.31 -1.60 20.75
CA ALA A 107 -5.10 -1.47 19.52
C ALA A 107 -6.59 -1.29 19.83
N LEU A 108 -7.14 -2.07 20.77
CA LEU A 108 -8.53 -1.93 21.21
C LEU A 108 -8.80 -0.54 21.79
N HIS A 109 -7.91 -0.01 22.63
CA HIS A 109 -8.01 1.34 23.17
C HIS A 109 -8.02 2.40 22.07
N LEU A 110 -7.10 2.30 21.09
CA LEU A 110 -7.04 3.21 19.94
C LEU A 110 -8.32 3.14 19.08
N LEU A 111 -8.87 1.95 18.86
CA LEU A 111 -10.12 1.78 18.10
C LEU A 111 -11.33 2.40 18.83
N ILE A 112 -11.38 2.30 20.16
CA ILE A 112 -12.43 2.93 20.97
C ILE A 112 -12.33 4.46 20.88
N ASP A 113 -11.13 5.03 20.99
CA ASP A 113 -10.91 6.46 20.86
C ASP A 113 -11.26 6.96 19.44
N LEU A 114 -10.77 6.28 18.40
CA LEU A 114 -11.09 6.60 17.01
C LEU A 114 -12.62 6.57 16.77
N ARG A 115 -13.32 5.56 17.30
CA ARG A 115 -14.79 5.49 17.22
C ARG A 115 -15.46 6.68 17.89
N LYS A 116 -14.97 7.11 19.06
CA LYS A 116 -15.49 8.31 19.76
C LYS A 116 -15.29 9.56 18.92
N GLN A 117 -14.11 9.75 18.33
CA GLN A 117 -13.81 10.91 17.50
C GLN A 117 -14.66 10.95 16.23
N ILE A 118 -14.84 9.82 15.54
CA ILE A 118 -15.74 9.70 14.39
C ILE A 118 -17.18 10.06 14.79
N LYS A 119 -17.66 9.57 15.94
CA LYS A 119 -19.00 9.93 16.44
C LYS A 119 -19.12 11.44 16.70
N ASN A 120 -18.10 12.07 17.26
CA ASN A 120 -18.09 13.52 17.51
C ASN A 120 -18.20 14.33 16.22
N ILE A 121 -17.52 13.91 15.14
CA ILE A 121 -17.67 14.53 13.82
C ILE A 121 -19.13 14.54 13.38
N PHE A 122 -19.82 13.39 13.46
CA PHE A 122 -21.21 13.27 13.00
C PHE A 122 -22.25 13.94 13.91
N ASN A 123 -21.89 14.27 15.15
CA ASN A 123 -22.75 15.05 16.05
C ASN A 123 -22.77 16.55 15.70
N ASN A 124 -21.80 17.04 14.92
CA ASN A 124 -21.77 18.45 14.50
C ASN A 124 -22.82 18.74 13.42
N LYS A 125 -23.09 20.04 13.21
CA LYS A 125 -23.92 20.48 12.07
C LYS A 125 -23.22 20.12 10.77
N LEU A 126 -23.91 19.36 9.92
CA LEU A 126 -23.36 18.83 8.66
C LEU A 126 -23.86 19.63 7.45
N ILE A 127 -22.98 19.80 6.45
CA ILE A 127 -23.28 20.30 5.11
C ILE A 127 -23.01 19.22 4.07
N ARG A 128 -23.75 19.23 2.95
CA ARG A 128 -23.59 18.26 1.87
C ARG A 128 -22.45 18.68 0.93
N ARG A 129 -21.35 17.92 0.94
CA ARG A 129 -20.20 18.08 0.03
C ARG A 129 -20.38 17.28 -1.26
N MET A 130 -20.78 16.00 -1.12
CA MET A 130 -20.96 15.07 -2.24
C MET A 130 -22.39 14.54 -2.33
N THR A 131 -22.85 14.22 -3.53
CA THR A 131 -24.09 13.46 -3.76
C THR A 131 -23.86 11.98 -3.53
N LEU A 132 -24.95 11.21 -3.38
CA LEU A 132 -24.84 9.76 -3.27
C LEU A 132 -24.17 9.14 -4.50
N ASN A 133 -24.44 9.68 -5.69
CA ASN A 133 -23.79 9.25 -6.93
C ASN A 133 -22.26 9.49 -6.90
N GLU A 134 -21.82 10.65 -6.41
CA GLU A 134 -20.39 10.98 -6.26
C GLU A 134 -19.71 10.09 -5.20
N VAL A 135 -20.40 9.80 -4.10
CA VAL A 135 -19.90 8.89 -3.05
C VAL A 135 -19.70 7.48 -3.62
N TRP A 136 -20.68 6.95 -4.34
CA TRP A 136 -20.54 5.62 -4.93
C TRP A 136 -19.44 5.56 -5.99
N GLN A 137 -19.31 6.58 -6.85
CA GLN A 137 -18.17 6.65 -7.79
C GLN A 137 -16.83 6.59 -7.05
N HIS A 138 -16.69 7.34 -5.95
CA HIS A 138 -15.48 7.32 -5.14
C HIS A 138 -15.24 5.95 -4.48
N VAL A 139 -16.26 5.32 -3.89
CA VAL A 139 -16.13 4.00 -3.25
C VAL A 139 -15.73 2.92 -4.27
N PHE A 140 -16.34 2.93 -5.46
CA PHE A 140 -15.96 2.00 -6.54
C PHE A 140 -14.54 2.27 -7.05
N LEU A 141 -14.18 3.54 -7.23
CA LEU A 141 -12.82 3.93 -7.61
C LEU A 141 -11.79 3.44 -6.59
N MET A 142 -12.01 3.73 -5.31
CA MET A 142 -11.12 3.37 -4.21
C MET A 142 -10.93 1.85 -4.12
N THR A 143 -12.03 1.09 -4.13
CA THR A 143 -11.98 -0.38 -4.00
C THR A 143 -11.30 -1.04 -5.20
N THR A 144 -11.63 -0.61 -6.42
CA THR A 144 -10.99 -1.13 -7.63
C THR A 144 -9.51 -0.74 -7.73
N PHE A 145 -9.16 0.50 -7.37
CA PHE A 145 -7.77 0.96 -7.34
C PHE A 145 -6.93 0.17 -6.33
N ILE A 146 -7.39 0.00 -5.09
CA ILE A 146 -6.68 -0.78 -4.06
C ILE A 146 -6.48 -2.23 -4.55
N SER A 147 -7.52 -2.84 -5.13
CA SER A 147 -7.42 -4.19 -5.70
C SER A 147 -6.38 -4.28 -6.82
N LEU A 148 -6.37 -3.30 -7.74
CA LEU A 148 -5.40 -3.21 -8.84
C LEU A 148 -3.96 -3.06 -8.33
N VAL A 149 -3.73 -2.21 -7.34
CA VAL A 149 -2.42 -2.01 -6.72
C VAL A 149 -1.92 -3.29 -6.05
N ILE A 150 -2.73 -3.92 -5.21
CA ILE A 150 -2.36 -5.16 -4.50
C ILE A 150 -2.06 -6.28 -5.51
N THR A 151 -2.95 -6.50 -6.47
CA THR A 151 -2.77 -7.56 -7.47
C THR A 151 -1.64 -7.28 -8.45
N GLY A 152 -1.48 -6.02 -8.88
CA GLY A 152 -0.42 -5.61 -9.80
C GLY A 152 0.98 -5.79 -9.18
N PHE A 153 1.17 -5.31 -7.95
CA PHE A 153 2.44 -5.54 -7.25
C PHE A 153 2.66 -7.01 -6.91
N ALA A 154 1.60 -7.79 -6.64
CA ALA A 154 1.73 -9.22 -6.38
C ALA A 154 2.10 -10.04 -7.63
N LEU A 155 1.80 -9.54 -8.83
CA LEU A 155 2.27 -10.11 -10.10
C LEU A 155 3.76 -9.83 -10.31
N ARG A 156 4.24 -8.63 -9.95
CA ARG A 156 5.66 -8.26 -10.10
C ARG A 156 6.56 -8.87 -9.03
N TYR A 157 6.11 -8.87 -7.77
CA TYR A 157 6.86 -9.35 -6.61
C TYR A 157 6.24 -10.63 -6.06
N SER A 158 6.20 -11.66 -6.91
CA SER A 158 5.48 -12.90 -6.61
C SER A 158 5.94 -13.60 -5.34
N ASP A 159 7.23 -13.51 -5.05
CA ASP A 159 7.91 -14.24 -3.98
C ASP A 159 8.01 -13.43 -2.67
N SER A 160 7.45 -12.22 -2.66
CA SER A 160 7.42 -11.40 -1.45
C SER A 160 6.54 -12.03 -0.37
N TRP A 161 6.92 -11.84 0.90
CA TRP A 161 6.23 -12.45 2.05
C TRP A 161 4.74 -12.13 2.07
N TRP A 162 4.36 -10.89 1.72
CA TRP A 162 2.97 -10.43 1.72
C TRP A 162 2.19 -11.00 0.52
N ALA A 163 2.82 -11.12 -0.65
CA ALA A 163 2.18 -11.73 -1.81
C ALA A 163 1.96 -13.24 -1.61
N ASN A 164 2.92 -13.91 -0.97
CA ASN A 164 2.77 -15.31 -0.55
C ASN A 164 1.75 -15.48 0.58
N PHE A 165 1.63 -14.51 1.49
CA PHE A 165 0.59 -14.55 2.52
C PHE A 165 -0.82 -14.48 1.93
N ILE A 166 -1.04 -13.61 0.94
CA ILE A 166 -2.36 -13.42 0.31
C ILE A 166 -2.65 -14.50 -0.75
N PHE A 167 -1.62 -14.91 -1.50
CA PHE A 167 -1.76 -15.73 -2.70
C PHE A 167 -0.79 -16.92 -2.79
N GLY A 168 -0.28 -17.43 -1.67
CA GLY A 168 0.68 -18.55 -1.63
C GLY A 168 0.04 -19.94 -1.65
N HIS A 169 -1.29 -20.03 -1.57
CA HIS A 169 -2.02 -21.30 -1.66
C HIS A 169 -2.05 -21.84 -3.10
N GLU A 170 -2.11 -23.16 -3.25
CA GLU A 170 -2.19 -23.81 -4.57
C GLU A 170 -3.37 -23.25 -5.39
N GLY A 171 -3.11 -22.78 -6.61
CA GLY A 171 -4.11 -22.12 -7.47
C GLY A 171 -4.23 -20.60 -7.31
N ALA A 172 -3.69 -19.99 -6.26
CA ALA A 172 -3.76 -18.55 -6.07
C ALA A 172 -2.83 -17.75 -7.01
N PHE A 173 -1.85 -18.40 -7.66
CA PHE A 173 -0.99 -17.78 -8.67
C PHE A 173 -1.77 -17.33 -9.91
N SER A 174 -2.68 -18.15 -10.43
CA SER A 174 -3.54 -17.77 -11.56
C SER A 174 -4.59 -16.74 -11.14
N LEU A 175 -5.04 -16.81 -9.89
CA LEU A 175 -6.04 -15.91 -9.32
C LEU A 175 -5.58 -14.44 -9.31
N ARG A 176 -4.29 -14.16 -9.05
CA ARG A 176 -3.72 -12.79 -9.06
C ARG A 176 -4.03 -12.06 -10.37
N GLY A 177 -3.73 -12.68 -11.50
CA GLY A 177 -3.95 -12.09 -12.83
C GLY A 177 -5.43 -12.01 -13.21
N VAL A 178 -6.27 -12.93 -12.72
CA VAL A 178 -7.72 -12.86 -12.93
C VAL A 178 -8.33 -11.69 -12.16
N ILE A 179 -8.03 -11.56 -10.85
CA ILE A 179 -8.55 -10.46 -10.03
C ILE A 179 -8.06 -9.11 -10.59
N HIS A 180 -6.81 -9.02 -11.04
CA HIS A 180 -6.28 -7.80 -11.64
C HIS A 180 -7.11 -7.36 -12.87
N ARG A 181 -7.37 -8.28 -13.80
CA ARG A 181 -8.14 -7.99 -15.02
C ARG A 181 -9.61 -7.67 -14.75
N VAL A 182 -10.26 -8.41 -13.83
CA VAL A 182 -11.63 -8.11 -13.41
C VAL A 182 -11.69 -6.72 -12.76
N SER A 183 -10.74 -6.40 -11.89
CA SER A 183 -10.66 -5.09 -11.24
C SER A 183 -10.39 -3.97 -12.26
N ALA A 184 -9.60 -4.23 -13.30
CA ALA A 184 -9.35 -3.29 -14.39
C ALA A 184 -10.63 -3.00 -15.18
N VAL A 185 -11.43 -4.02 -15.49
CA VAL A 185 -12.73 -3.82 -16.17
C VAL A 185 -13.66 -2.98 -15.29
N LEU A 186 -13.79 -3.30 -14.00
CA LEU A 186 -14.61 -2.52 -13.06
C LEU A 186 -14.12 -1.07 -12.92
N PHE A 187 -12.81 -0.85 -12.92
CA PHE A 187 -12.22 0.48 -12.92
C PHE A 187 -12.57 1.25 -14.20
N ILE A 188 -12.44 0.64 -15.39
CA ILE A 188 -12.82 1.23 -16.68
C ILE A 188 -14.31 1.60 -16.68
N LEU A 189 -15.18 0.72 -16.19
CA LEU A 189 -16.62 1.02 -16.06
C LEU A 189 -16.87 2.21 -15.13
N THR A 190 -16.09 2.34 -14.06
CA THR A 190 -16.16 3.49 -13.13
C THR A 190 -15.73 4.79 -13.81
N VAL A 191 -14.67 4.75 -14.64
CA VAL A 191 -14.23 5.90 -15.44
C VAL A 191 -15.32 6.30 -16.45
N ILE A 192 -15.93 5.34 -17.14
CA ILE A 192 -17.04 5.60 -18.08
C ILE A 192 -18.24 6.21 -17.34
N TRP A 193 -18.59 5.68 -16.17
CA TRP A 193 -19.65 6.24 -15.32
C TRP A 193 -19.35 7.69 -14.92
N HIS A 194 -18.11 7.99 -14.55
CA HIS A 194 -17.68 9.35 -14.25
C HIS A 194 -17.81 10.27 -15.47
N VAL A 195 -17.36 9.85 -16.65
CA VAL A 195 -17.50 10.62 -17.90
C VAL A 195 -18.97 10.92 -18.21
N ILE A 196 -19.87 9.94 -18.04
CA ILE A 196 -21.32 10.16 -18.22
C ILE A 196 -21.83 11.18 -17.20
N TYR A 197 -21.39 11.12 -15.94
CA TYR A 197 -21.75 12.11 -14.92
C TYR A 197 -21.32 13.53 -15.31
N LEU A 198 -20.13 13.70 -15.90
CA LEU A 198 -19.62 15.00 -16.36
C LEU A 198 -20.50 15.66 -17.43
N THR A 199 -21.28 14.87 -18.19
CA THR A 199 -22.22 15.42 -19.18
C THR A 199 -23.44 16.10 -18.56
N ARG A 200 -23.79 15.76 -17.32
CA ARG A 200 -24.96 16.32 -16.58
C ARG A 200 -24.66 17.73 -16.07
N ILE A 201 -25.71 18.50 -15.75
CA ILE A 201 -25.59 19.90 -15.30
C ILE A 201 -24.61 20.06 -14.13
N ARG A 202 -24.75 19.22 -13.09
CA ARG A 202 -23.87 19.23 -11.92
C ARG A 202 -22.44 18.83 -12.28
N GLY A 203 -22.25 17.84 -13.16
CA GLY A 203 -20.93 17.40 -13.62
C GLY A 203 -20.22 18.43 -14.48
N ARG A 204 -20.96 19.17 -15.32
CA ARG A 204 -20.41 20.30 -16.09
C ARG A 204 -19.96 21.44 -15.18
N GLN A 205 -20.65 21.70 -14.07
CA GLN A 205 -20.18 22.66 -13.08
C GLN A 205 -18.96 22.11 -12.34
N PHE A 206 -18.97 20.83 -11.96
CA PHE A 206 -17.84 20.18 -11.29
C PHE A 206 -16.55 20.29 -12.10
N ILE A 207 -16.56 19.97 -13.40
CA ILE A 207 -15.34 20.08 -14.21
C ILE A 207 -14.87 21.52 -14.37
N LYS A 208 -15.79 22.49 -14.49
CA LYS A 208 -15.43 23.92 -14.51
C LYS A 208 -14.74 24.35 -13.22
N ASP A 209 -15.26 23.92 -12.07
CA ASP A 209 -14.67 24.22 -10.76
C ASP A 209 -13.31 23.51 -10.55
N MET A 210 -13.09 22.41 -11.26
CA MET A 210 -11.87 21.58 -11.19
C MET A 210 -10.78 22.00 -12.18
N MET A 211 -11.09 22.90 -13.14
CA MET A 211 -10.09 23.39 -14.08
C MET A 211 -8.98 24.15 -13.32
N PRO A 212 -7.69 23.89 -13.62
CA PRO A 212 -6.59 24.65 -13.05
C PRO A 212 -6.68 26.10 -13.53
N ALA A 213 -6.54 27.03 -12.59
CA ALA A 213 -6.51 28.46 -12.84
C ALA A 213 -5.17 29.05 -12.38
N GLY A 214 -4.78 30.22 -12.92
CA GLY A 214 -3.56 30.90 -12.49
C GLY A 214 -3.50 31.19 -10.99
N LYS A 215 -4.66 31.37 -10.34
CA LYS A 215 -4.77 31.50 -8.87
C LYS A 215 -4.22 30.27 -8.14
N ASP A 216 -4.42 29.05 -8.65
CA ASP A 216 -4.00 27.82 -7.97
C ASP A 216 -2.47 27.75 -7.79
N PHE A 217 -1.71 28.28 -8.74
CA PHE A 217 -0.26 28.38 -8.61
C PHE A 217 0.17 29.44 -7.58
N GLY A 218 -0.54 30.57 -7.53
CA GLY A 218 -0.35 31.58 -6.48
C GLY A 218 -0.66 31.03 -5.09
N ASP A 219 -1.76 30.29 -4.96
CA ASP A 219 -2.19 29.62 -3.73
C ASP A 219 -1.17 28.57 -3.27
N PHE A 220 -0.57 27.81 -4.20
CA PHE A 220 0.52 26.89 -3.91
C PHE A 220 1.75 27.61 -3.34
N LEU A 221 2.20 28.69 -3.99
CA LEU A 221 3.35 29.47 -3.51
C LEU A 221 3.06 30.11 -2.15
N GLN A 222 1.87 30.68 -1.98
CA GLN A 222 1.44 31.26 -0.70
C GLN A 222 1.41 30.19 0.40
N MET A 223 0.91 28.99 0.12
CA MET A 223 0.89 27.89 1.08
C MET A 223 2.30 27.48 1.51
N ASN A 224 3.25 27.39 0.58
CA ASN A 224 4.64 27.08 0.91
C ASN A 224 5.28 28.19 1.76
N CYS A 225 5.06 29.47 1.40
CA CYS A 225 5.52 30.60 2.21
C CYS A 225 4.90 30.60 3.62
N TYR A 226 3.60 30.29 3.72
CA TYR A 226 2.91 30.16 5.01
C TYR A 226 3.51 29.04 5.86
N ASN A 227 3.73 27.86 5.27
CA ASN A 227 4.31 26.72 5.96
C ASN A 227 5.77 26.95 6.39
N LEU A 228 6.52 27.77 5.63
CA LEU A 228 7.87 28.21 5.98
C LEU A 228 7.89 29.37 6.99
N GLY A 229 6.73 29.86 7.43
CA GLY A 229 6.60 30.99 8.37
C GLY A 229 6.92 32.36 7.76
N LEU A 230 7.09 32.44 6.43
CA LEU A 230 7.35 33.69 5.70
C LEU A 230 6.09 34.53 5.50
N ASN A 231 4.92 33.90 5.52
CA ASN A 231 3.63 34.57 5.49
C ASN A 231 2.80 34.17 6.72
N LYS A 232 2.08 35.13 7.31
CA LYS A 232 1.19 34.90 8.46
C LYS A 232 -0.22 34.47 8.04
N GLU A 233 -0.59 34.75 6.79
CA GLU A 233 -1.93 34.50 6.29
C GLU A 233 -1.99 33.19 5.51
N HIS A 234 -2.87 32.30 5.96
CA HIS A 234 -3.18 31.07 5.25
C HIS A 234 -3.95 31.40 3.95
N PRO A 235 -3.63 30.74 2.82
CA PRO A 235 -4.36 30.97 1.57
C PRO A 235 -5.86 30.64 1.72
N ARG A 236 -6.69 31.44 1.07
CA ARG A 236 -8.15 31.30 1.09
C ARG A 236 -8.62 30.55 -0.16
N PHE A 237 -8.94 29.27 0.04
CA PHE A 237 -9.37 28.39 -1.04
C PHE A 237 -10.86 28.55 -1.33
N GLY A 238 -11.21 28.43 -2.62
CA GLY A 238 -12.60 28.35 -3.06
C GLY A 238 -13.19 26.95 -2.84
N ARG A 239 -14.18 26.58 -3.66
CA ARG A 239 -14.86 25.27 -3.58
C ARG A 239 -13.92 24.06 -3.67
N PHE A 240 -12.81 24.20 -4.38
CA PHE A 240 -11.73 23.22 -4.41
C PHE A 240 -10.39 23.95 -4.25
N SER A 241 -9.51 23.38 -3.44
CA SER A 241 -8.12 23.79 -3.26
C SER A 241 -7.25 23.35 -4.44
N TYR A 242 -6.06 23.93 -4.56
CA TYR A 242 -5.08 23.50 -5.58
C TYR A 242 -4.69 22.02 -5.40
N VAL A 243 -4.70 21.51 -4.16
CA VAL A 243 -4.41 20.12 -3.82
C VAL A 243 -5.45 19.19 -4.43
N GLU A 244 -6.74 19.43 -4.15
CA GLU A 244 -7.82 18.60 -4.70
C GLU A 244 -7.84 18.62 -6.23
N LYS A 245 -7.57 19.78 -6.84
CA LYS A 245 -7.46 19.91 -8.30
C LYS A 245 -6.29 19.12 -8.87
N ALA A 246 -5.11 19.24 -8.26
CA ALA A 246 -3.94 18.50 -8.70
C ALA A 246 -4.16 16.98 -8.59
N GLU A 247 -4.73 16.51 -7.49
CA GLU A 247 -5.09 15.09 -7.30
C GLU A 247 -6.08 14.60 -8.35
N TYR A 248 -7.14 15.38 -8.64
CA TYR A 248 -8.12 15.01 -9.66
C TYR A 248 -7.48 14.86 -11.05
N TRP A 249 -6.67 15.83 -11.48
CA TRP A 249 -6.04 15.78 -12.79
C TRP A 249 -4.94 14.73 -12.89
N ALA A 250 -4.18 14.52 -11.82
CA ALA A 250 -3.24 13.41 -11.73
C ALA A 250 -3.96 12.06 -11.87
N LEU A 251 -5.11 11.89 -11.23
CA LEU A 251 -5.94 10.69 -11.37
C LEU A 251 -6.49 10.53 -12.79
N VAL A 252 -7.01 11.58 -13.41
CA VAL A 252 -7.53 11.53 -14.79
C VAL A 252 -6.43 11.12 -15.77
N TRP A 253 -5.25 11.73 -15.66
CA TRP A 253 -4.07 11.39 -16.46
C TRP A 253 -3.63 9.95 -16.22
N GLY A 254 -3.40 9.57 -14.96
CA GLY A 254 -2.96 8.24 -14.58
C GLY A 254 -3.96 7.17 -15.03
N SER A 255 -5.27 7.42 -14.91
CA SER A 255 -6.30 6.51 -15.41
C SER A 255 -6.17 6.30 -16.92
N ALA A 256 -5.98 7.36 -17.71
CA ALA A 256 -5.81 7.26 -19.15
C ALA A 256 -4.57 6.43 -19.52
N VAL A 257 -3.43 6.72 -18.89
CA VAL A 257 -2.16 6.02 -19.11
C VAL A 257 -2.26 4.54 -18.70
N MET A 258 -2.86 4.25 -17.55
CA MET A 258 -3.01 2.88 -17.03
C MET A 258 -3.97 2.04 -17.87
N ILE A 259 -5.09 2.61 -18.32
CA ILE A 259 -6.02 1.93 -19.22
C ILE A 259 -5.37 1.67 -20.58
N PHE A 260 -4.68 2.67 -21.14
CA PHE A 260 -4.01 2.54 -22.44
C PHE A 260 -2.90 1.49 -22.41
N SER A 261 -1.96 1.60 -21.47
CA SER A 261 -0.86 0.65 -21.33
C SER A 261 -1.37 -0.76 -20.96
N GLY A 262 -2.32 -0.86 -20.03
CA GLY A 262 -2.92 -2.12 -19.62
C GLY A 262 -3.67 -2.83 -20.74
N PHE A 263 -4.33 -2.10 -21.63
CA PHE A 263 -5.00 -2.66 -22.80
C PHE A 263 -4.00 -3.38 -23.72
N PHE A 264 -2.88 -2.75 -24.07
CA PHE A 264 -1.87 -3.38 -24.93
C PHE A 264 -1.15 -4.54 -24.26
N LEU A 265 -0.93 -4.48 -22.95
CA LEU A 265 -0.36 -5.60 -22.19
C LEU A 265 -1.32 -6.78 -22.07
N TRP A 266 -2.62 -6.53 -22.04
CA TRP A 266 -3.63 -7.60 -22.01
C TRP A 266 -3.82 -8.23 -23.40
N PHE A 267 -3.88 -7.42 -24.46
CA PHE A 267 -4.00 -7.89 -25.84
C PHE A 267 -2.65 -7.92 -26.56
N ASP A 268 -1.66 -8.58 -25.95
CA ASP A 268 -0.29 -8.68 -26.44
C ASP A 268 -0.18 -9.26 -27.86
N ASN A 269 -0.95 -10.30 -28.18
CA ASN A 269 -1.02 -10.90 -29.51
C ASN A 269 -1.45 -9.92 -30.60
N PHE A 270 -2.37 -9.01 -30.28
CA PHE A 270 -2.78 -7.94 -31.19
C PHE A 270 -1.67 -6.87 -31.29
N ALA A 271 -1.08 -6.47 -30.17
CA ALA A 271 -0.04 -5.46 -30.14
C ALA A 271 1.20 -5.86 -30.97
N VAL A 272 1.67 -7.11 -30.86
CA VAL A 272 2.86 -7.60 -31.58
C VAL A 272 2.66 -7.62 -33.11
N GLN A 273 1.42 -7.73 -33.59
CA GLN A 273 1.12 -7.70 -35.03
C GLN A 273 1.19 -6.29 -35.62
N TRP A 274 0.84 -5.27 -34.83
CA TRP A 274 0.72 -3.89 -35.31
C TRP A 274 1.91 -3.00 -34.94
N PHE A 275 2.69 -3.37 -33.93
CA PHE A 275 3.76 -2.54 -33.38
C PHE A 275 5.14 -3.21 -33.45
N PRO A 276 6.22 -2.41 -33.54
CA PRO A 276 7.58 -2.91 -33.60
C PRO A 276 8.03 -3.56 -32.28
N LYS A 277 9.10 -4.37 -32.38
CA LYS A 277 9.76 -4.97 -31.22
C LYS A 277 10.17 -3.89 -30.21
N GLY A 278 9.82 -4.10 -28.94
CA GLY A 278 10.06 -3.17 -27.83
C GLY A 278 8.86 -2.32 -27.42
N PHE A 279 7.78 -2.26 -28.23
CA PHE A 279 6.57 -1.52 -27.86
C PHE A 279 5.94 -2.02 -26.55
N LEU A 280 5.80 -3.34 -26.40
CA LEU A 280 5.26 -3.93 -25.17
C LEU A 280 6.17 -3.71 -23.95
N ASP A 281 7.50 -3.67 -24.15
CA ASP A 281 8.43 -3.36 -23.07
C ASP A 281 8.24 -1.92 -22.57
N VAL A 282 8.04 -0.97 -23.50
CA VAL A 282 7.71 0.43 -23.16
C VAL A 282 6.37 0.51 -22.43
N MET A 283 5.34 -0.20 -22.91
CA MET A 283 4.04 -0.24 -22.22
C MET A 283 4.16 -0.81 -20.80
N LEU A 284 4.96 -1.86 -20.62
CA LEU A 284 5.20 -2.47 -19.30
C LEU A 284 5.90 -1.49 -18.35
N VAL A 285 6.92 -0.77 -18.85
CA VAL A 285 7.65 0.25 -18.08
C VAL A 285 6.70 1.38 -17.66
N ILE A 286 5.93 1.92 -18.61
CA ILE A 286 4.96 2.98 -18.34
C ILE A 286 3.94 2.51 -17.30
N HIS A 287 3.33 1.34 -17.51
CA HIS A 287 2.32 0.81 -16.59
C HIS A 287 2.87 0.62 -15.17
N TYR A 288 4.09 0.10 -15.05
CA TYR A 288 4.72 -0.15 -13.77
C TYR A 288 5.09 1.14 -13.01
N TYR A 289 5.71 2.12 -13.69
CA TYR A 289 6.11 3.36 -13.04
C TYR A 289 4.91 4.27 -12.75
N GLU A 290 3.91 4.28 -13.62
CA GLU A 290 2.66 5.00 -13.36
C GLU A 290 1.91 4.38 -12.16
N ALA A 291 1.91 3.05 -12.01
CA ALA A 291 1.34 2.41 -10.83
C ALA A 291 2.04 2.85 -9.53
N TRP A 292 3.37 2.99 -9.54
CA TRP A 292 4.12 3.56 -8.40
C TRP A 292 3.77 5.01 -8.14
N LEU A 293 3.78 5.85 -9.19
CA LEU A 293 3.45 7.27 -9.07
C LEU A 293 2.06 7.46 -8.47
N ALA A 294 1.05 6.77 -9.01
CA ALA A 294 -0.32 6.81 -8.52
C ALA A 294 -0.43 6.31 -7.06
N THR A 295 0.22 5.19 -6.73
CA THR A 295 0.18 4.63 -5.37
C THR A 295 0.80 5.59 -4.35
N LEU A 296 1.96 6.18 -4.68
CA LEU A 296 2.65 7.11 -3.79
C LEU A 296 1.92 8.45 -3.68
N ALA A 297 1.37 8.97 -4.78
CA ALA A 297 0.55 10.18 -4.74
C ALA A 297 -0.66 9.99 -3.81
N ILE A 298 -1.34 8.85 -3.89
CA ILE A 298 -2.45 8.54 -2.98
C ILE A 298 -1.97 8.38 -1.54
N LEU A 299 -0.91 7.61 -1.29
CA LEU A 299 -0.44 7.32 0.06
C LEU A 299 0.12 8.56 0.78
N ILE A 300 0.89 9.39 0.09
CA ILE A 300 1.60 10.52 0.68
C ILE A 300 0.70 11.76 0.68
N TRP A 301 0.14 12.09 -0.47
CA TRP A 301 -0.54 13.36 -0.65
C TRP A 301 -2.03 13.26 -0.28
N HIS A 302 -2.74 12.30 -0.88
CA HIS A 302 -4.19 12.16 -0.68
C HIS A 302 -4.58 11.68 0.72
N MET A 303 -3.92 10.65 1.27
CA MET A 303 -4.20 10.20 2.63
C MET A 303 -3.84 11.27 3.67
N TYR A 304 -2.80 12.06 3.44
CA TYR A 304 -2.47 13.16 4.33
C TYR A 304 -3.55 14.24 4.31
N SER A 305 -3.96 14.70 3.12
CA SER A 305 -4.95 15.76 2.97
C SER A 305 -6.33 15.36 3.53
N THR A 306 -6.68 14.07 3.49
CA THR A 306 -8.04 13.60 3.85
C THR A 306 -8.17 12.92 5.22
N ILE A 307 -7.08 12.39 5.79
CA ILE A 307 -7.08 11.63 7.05
C ILE A 307 -6.11 12.22 8.08
N PHE A 308 -4.86 12.46 7.70
CA PHE A 308 -3.80 12.78 8.66
C PHE A 308 -3.59 14.27 8.94
N SER A 309 -4.14 15.16 8.12
CA SER A 309 -4.09 16.60 8.38
C SER A 309 -4.85 16.93 9.68
N PRO A 310 -4.23 17.67 10.63
CA PRO A 310 -4.87 18.01 11.90
C PRO A 310 -6.23 18.73 11.75
N LYS A 311 -6.45 19.39 10.62
CA LYS A 311 -7.69 20.13 10.32
C LYS A 311 -8.89 19.23 10.01
N VAL A 312 -8.62 18.04 9.49
CA VAL A 312 -9.67 17.06 9.09
C VAL A 312 -9.73 15.85 10.00
N TYR A 313 -8.81 15.72 10.94
CA TYR A 313 -8.68 14.55 11.79
C TYR A 313 -9.98 14.24 12.59
N PRO A 314 -10.39 12.97 12.72
CA PRO A 314 -9.74 11.74 12.22
C PRO A 314 -9.88 11.47 10.71
N MET A 315 -10.83 12.10 10.03
CA MET A 315 -10.96 12.07 8.56
C MET A 315 -12.04 13.06 8.10
N ASN A 316 -11.98 13.47 6.83
CA ASN A 316 -13.11 14.07 6.14
C ASN A 316 -14.21 13.02 5.90
N PRO A 317 -15.43 13.13 6.48
CA PRO A 317 -16.46 12.08 6.35
C PRO A 317 -17.23 12.11 5.02
N ALA A 318 -16.94 13.05 4.11
CA ALA A 318 -17.67 13.20 2.86
C ALA A 318 -17.62 11.96 1.97
N TRP A 319 -16.54 11.18 2.02
CA TRP A 319 -16.43 9.94 1.24
C TRP A 319 -17.34 8.80 1.74
N ILE A 320 -17.88 8.89 2.96
CA ILE A 320 -18.77 7.86 3.55
C ILE A 320 -20.23 8.13 3.20
N ASN A 321 -20.71 9.36 3.47
CA ASN A 321 -22.13 9.69 3.34
C ASN A 321 -22.41 10.99 2.57
N GLY A 322 -21.37 11.59 1.99
CA GLY A 322 -21.44 12.82 1.21
C GLY A 322 -21.58 14.10 2.04
N LYS A 323 -21.45 14.02 3.37
CA LYS A 323 -21.58 15.18 4.27
C LYS A 323 -20.28 15.45 5.02
N MET A 324 -20.06 16.71 5.38
CA MET A 324 -18.92 17.19 6.18
C MET A 324 -19.40 18.17 7.26
N PRO A 325 -18.76 18.26 8.45
CA PRO A 325 -19.04 19.32 9.41
C PRO A 325 -18.87 20.73 8.82
N VAL A 326 -19.78 21.65 9.15
CA VAL A 326 -19.74 23.02 8.63
C VAL A 326 -18.44 23.75 9.00
N LYS A 327 -17.99 23.64 10.25
CA LYS A 327 -16.75 24.30 10.71
C LYS A 327 -15.51 23.83 9.92
N MET A 328 -15.42 22.52 9.68
CA MET A 328 -14.35 21.93 8.87
C MET A 328 -14.38 22.50 7.44
N TYR A 329 -15.58 22.61 6.85
CA TYR A 329 -15.73 23.19 5.51
C TYR A 329 -15.36 24.67 5.46
N GLU A 330 -15.70 25.46 6.49
CA GLU A 330 -15.35 26.88 6.61
C GLU A 330 -13.84 27.10 6.71
N GLU A 331 -13.14 26.23 7.44
CA GLU A 331 -11.68 26.31 7.60
C GLU A 331 -10.92 25.88 6.33
N GLU A 332 -11.42 24.87 5.61
CA GLU A 332 -10.79 24.38 4.38
C GLU A 332 -11.15 25.19 3.14
N HIS A 333 -12.38 25.70 3.05
CA HIS A 333 -12.92 26.38 1.87
C HIS A 333 -13.57 27.74 2.22
N PRO A 334 -12.81 28.68 2.79
CA PRO A 334 -13.35 29.95 3.27
C PRO A 334 -13.92 30.85 2.17
N ASP A 335 -13.49 30.68 0.91
CA ASP A 335 -13.95 31.49 -0.23
C ASP A 335 -15.00 30.76 -1.10
N ASP A 336 -15.57 29.65 -0.62
CA ASP A 336 -16.66 28.98 -1.33
C ASP A 336 -17.89 29.91 -1.47
N PRO A 337 -18.48 30.04 -2.67
CA PRO A 337 -19.69 30.83 -2.89
C PRO A 337 -20.86 30.52 -1.95
N ILE A 338 -20.97 29.29 -1.43
CA ILE A 338 -22.01 28.88 -0.47
C ILE A 338 -21.97 29.72 0.82
N PHE A 339 -20.81 30.26 1.20
CA PHE A 339 -20.68 31.14 2.36
C PHE A 339 -20.93 32.62 2.02
N LYS A 340 -20.60 33.05 0.80
CA LYS A 340 -20.91 34.40 0.32
C LYS A 340 -22.42 34.63 0.20
N GLU A 341 -23.18 33.64 -0.25
CA GLU A 341 -24.66 33.72 -0.30
C GLU A 341 -25.28 33.86 1.10
N LYS A 342 -24.66 33.33 2.16
CA LYS A 342 -25.18 33.45 3.54
C LYS A 342 -24.95 34.84 4.14
N GLU A 343 -23.84 35.49 3.80
CA GLU A 343 -23.56 36.86 4.25
C GLU A 343 -24.52 37.87 3.59
N ASP A 344 -24.86 37.68 2.30
CA ASP A 344 -25.78 38.57 1.58
C ASP A 344 -27.26 38.35 1.90
N THR A 345 -27.68 37.17 2.37
CA THR A 345 -29.11 36.85 2.56
C THR A 345 -29.61 36.88 4.00
N GLY A 346 -28.72 36.95 5.00
CA GLY A 346 -29.09 37.10 6.41
C GLY A 346 -30.09 36.06 6.97
N LYS A 347 -30.35 34.95 6.26
CA LYS A 347 -31.32 33.92 6.65
C LYS A 347 -30.85 32.51 6.28
N PRO A 348 -31.05 31.52 7.17
CA PRO A 348 -30.71 30.14 6.89
C PRO A 348 -31.84 29.47 6.07
N GLU A 349 -31.79 29.56 4.74
CA GLU A 349 -32.58 28.67 3.88
C GLU A 349 -31.69 27.60 3.26
N ILE A 350 -31.58 26.45 3.95
CA ILE A 350 -31.25 25.19 3.28
C ILE A 350 -32.49 24.83 2.45
N LYS A 351 -32.51 25.23 1.18
CA LYS A 351 -33.54 24.79 0.23
C LYS A 351 -33.27 23.33 -0.13
N ASP A 352 -33.87 22.45 0.66
CA ASP A 352 -34.20 21.12 0.21
C ASP A 352 -35.31 21.25 -0.85
N LYS A 353 -34.90 21.34 -2.13
CA LYS A 353 -35.80 21.14 -3.26
C LYS A 353 -35.44 19.81 -3.93
N GLN A 354 -35.69 18.72 -3.21
CA GLN A 354 -36.28 17.54 -3.83
C GLN A 354 -37.80 17.73 -3.87
N LYS A 355 -38.32 18.10 -5.04
CA LYS A 355 -39.71 17.80 -5.39
C LYS A 355 -39.68 16.96 -6.65
N GLY A 356 -40.30 15.79 -6.55
CA GLY A 356 -40.39 14.82 -7.63
C GLY A 356 -41.17 15.34 -8.83
N ALA A 357 -40.73 14.87 -9.99
CA ALA A 357 -41.52 14.35 -11.10
C ALA A 357 -40.58 13.47 -11.91
#